data_AF-A0A7D5ZU05-F1
#
_entry.id   AF-A0A7D5ZU05-F1
#
_cell.length_a   1.000
_cell.length_b   1.000
_cell.length_c   1.000
_cell.angle_alpha   90.00
_cell.angle_beta   90.00
_cell.angle_gamma   90.00
#
_symmetry.space_group_name_H-M   'P 1'
#
loop_
_entity.id
_entity.type
_entity.pdbx_description
1 polymer ?
#
loop_
_entity_poly.entity_id
_entity_poly.type
_entity_poly.pdbx_seq_one_letter_code
_entity_poly.pdbx_strand_id
1 'polypeptide(L)' 'MLLPAEKELRALLARFAEARFRHDLQPTGHSSRELEDTSYTLCVMTGTRTVDEALAAADVMLERLRTERQAGTRPVLAA' A
#
# COMPACT_ATOMS: atom_id res chain seq x y z
N MET A 1 18.60 1.64 3.32
CA MET A 1 17.68 2.32 2.37
C MET A 1 16.37 1.55 2.37
N LEU A 2 15.40 1.94 3.20
CA LEU A 2 14.08 1.26 3.35
C LEU A 2 12.93 2.04 2.68
N LEU A 3 13.25 3.19 2.09
CA LEU A 3 12.31 4.17 1.54
C LEU A 3 11.62 3.84 0.20
N PRO A 4 12.21 3.07 -0.75
CA PRO A 4 11.53 2.85 -2.04
C PRO A 4 10.26 2.04 -1.85
N ALA A 5 10.33 0.95 -1.09
CA ALA A 5 9.17 0.08 -0.82
C ALA A 5 8.02 0.82 -0.11
N GLU A 6 8.32 1.71 0.84
CA GLU A 6 7.30 2.48 1.55
C GLU A 6 6.58 3.47 0.61
N LYS A 7 7.33 4.20 -0.21
CA LYS A 7 6.79 5.18 -1.15
C LYS A 7 5.99 4.49 -2.25
N GLU A 8 6.51 3.39 -2.79
CA GLU A 8 5.83 2.57 -3.80
C GLU A 8 4.53 1.99 -3.25
N LEU A 9 4.53 1.47 -2.02
CA LEU A 9 3.33 0.93 -1.39
C LEU A 9 2.25 2.00 -1.21
N ARG A 10 2.62 3.22 -0.77
CA ARG A 10 1.66 4.32 -0.65
C ARG A 10 1.13 4.80 -2.00
N ALA A 11 1.98 4.88 -3.01
CA ALA A 11 1.55 5.25 -4.36
C ALA A 11 0.59 4.21 -4.95
N LEU A 12 0.86 2.92 -4.71
CA LEU A 12 0.00 1.83 -5.13
C LEU A 12 -1.37 1.87 -4.44
N LEU A 13 -1.40 2.12 -3.12
CA LEU A 13 -2.64 2.29 -2.35
C LEU A 13 -3.47 3.49 -2.85
N ALA A 14 -2.82 4.61 -3.17
CA ALA A 14 -3.51 5.77 -3.74
C ALA A 14 -4.15 5.43 -5.11
N ARG A 15 -3.39 4.79 -6.00
CA ARG A 15 -3.91 4.35 -7.32
C ARG A 15 -5.07 3.36 -7.19
N PHE A 16 -4.97 2.42 -6.24
CA PHE A 16 -6.05 1.47 -5.93
C PHE A 16 -7.32 2.20 -5.46
N ALA A 17 -7.19 3.17 -4.54
CA ALA A 17 -8.32 3.95 -4.05
C ALA A 17 -9.00 4.76 -5.18
N GLU A 18 -8.21 5.39 -6.05
CA GLU A 18 -8.73 6.11 -7.22
C GLU A 18 -9.44 5.18 -8.21
N ALA A 19 -8.84 4.02 -8.50
CA ALA A 19 -9.45 3.01 -9.38
C ALA A 19 -10.77 2.50 -8.81
N ARG A 20 -10.82 2.23 -7.50
CA ARG A 20 -12.03 1.80 -6.80
C ARG A 20 -13.12 2.88 -6.85
N PHE A 21 -12.75 4.13 -6.62
CA PHE A 21 -13.70 5.24 -6.69
C PHE A 21 -14.29 5.41 -8.09
N ARG A 22 -13.46 5.35 -9.14
CA ARG A 22 -13.93 5.39 -10.54
C ARG A 22 -14.86 4.22 -10.87
N HIS A 23 -14.51 3.01 -10.42
CA HIS A 23 -15.33 1.82 -10.62
C HIS A 23 -16.68 1.92 -9.90
N ASP A 24 -16.72 2.47 -8.69
CA ASP A 24 -17.94 2.66 -7.90
C ASP A 24 -18.88 3.71 -8.53
N LEU A 25 -18.31 4.81 -9.04
CA LEU A 25 -19.06 5.86 -9.73
C LEU A 25 -19.60 5.42 -11.09
N GLN A 26 -18.78 4.73 -11.88
CA GLN A 26 -19.16 4.27 -13.21
C GLN A 26 -18.40 2.99 -13.56
N PRO A 27 -18.99 1.81 -13.34
CA PRO A 27 -18.35 0.55 -13.67
C PRO A 27 -18.24 0.42 -15.19
N THR A 28 -17.05 0.72 -15.70
CA THR A 28 -16.65 0.51 -17.09
C THR A 28 -15.62 -0.62 -17.14
N GLY A 29 -15.53 -1.31 -18.28
CA GLY A 29 -14.52 -2.37 -18.47
C GLY A 29 -13.08 -1.89 -18.26
N HIS A 30 -12.80 -0.60 -18.52
CA HIS A 30 -11.51 0.01 -18.24
C HIS A 30 -11.28 0.19 -16.73
N SER A 31 -12.27 0.74 -16.00
CA SER A 31 -12.16 0.91 -14.54
C SER A 31 -12.03 -0.43 -13.79
N SER A 32 -12.72 -1.48 -14.25
CA SER A 32 -12.61 -2.82 -13.67
C SER A 32 -11.20 -3.38 -13.86
N ARG A 33 -10.65 -3.25 -15.07
CA ARG A 33 -9.29 -3.72 -15.37
C ARG A 33 -8.23 -2.99 -14.55
N GLU A 34 -8.34 -1.67 -14.40
CA GLU A 34 -7.42 -0.89 -13.57
C GLU A 34 -7.50 -1.29 -12.08
N LEU A 35 -8.71 -1.56 -11.59
CA LEU A 35 -8.92 -2.04 -10.22
C LEU A 35 -8.33 -3.44 -10.03
N GLU A 36 -8.52 -4.35 -10.99
CA GLU A 36 -7.94 -5.69 -10.95
C GLU A 36 -6.41 -5.67 -11.01
N ASP A 37 -5.82 -4.84 -11.87
CA ASP A 37 -4.37 -4.70 -12.02
C ASP A 37 -3.70 -4.17 -10.75
N THR A 38 -4.29 -3.12 -10.15
CA THR A 38 -3.81 -2.56 -8.88
C THR A 38 -4.01 -3.54 -7.72
N SER A 39 -5.11 -4.30 -7.70
CA SER A 39 -5.34 -5.37 -6.70
C SER A 39 -4.31 -6.49 -6.83
N TYR A 40 -4.04 -6.94 -8.05
CA TYR A 40 -3.06 -8.00 -8.32
C TYR A 40 -1.66 -7.58 -7.89
N THR A 41 -1.26 -6.37 -8.27
CA THR A 41 0.04 -5.80 -7.88
C THR A 41 0.15 -5.68 -6.35
N LEU A 42 -0.92 -5.27 -5.67
CA LEU A 42 -0.93 -5.19 -4.21
C LEU A 42 -0.71 -6.56 -3.59
N CYS A 43 -1.47 -7.58 -4.02
CA CYS A 43 -1.31 -8.96 -3.56
C CYS A 43 0.12 -9.49 -3.76
N VAL A 44 0.74 -9.24 -4.93
CA VAL A 44 2.12 -9.65 -5.20
C VAL A 44 3.10 -8.91 -4.29
N MET A 45 2.92 -7.60 -4.13
CA MET A 45 3.79 -6.76 -3.29
C MET A 45 3.71 -7.15 -1.81
N THR A 46 2.53 -7.56 -1.34
CA THR A 46 2.30 -7.94 0.06
C THR A 46 2.45 -9.44 0.32
N GLY A 47 2.56 -10.27 -0.72
CA GLY A 47 2.63 -11.73 -0.62
C GLY A 47 1.32 -12.39 -0.19
N THR A 48 0.17 -11.80 -0.54
CA THR A 48 -1.17 -12.25 -0.13
C THR A 48 -1.98 -12.77 -1.32
N ARG A 49 -3.13 -13.40 -1.05
CA ARG A 49 -3.95 -14.03 -2.10
C ARG A 49 -5.21 -13.24 -2.43
N THR A 50 -5.63 -12.36 -1.53
CA THR A 50 -6.82 -11.52 -1.70
C THR A 50 -6.49 -10.06 -1.46
N VAL A 51 -7.27 -9.16 -2.07
CA VAL A 51 -7.09 -7.71 -1.92
C VAL A 51 -7.31 -7.26 -0.47
N ASP A 52 -8.23 -7.90 0.27
CA ASP A 52 -8.49 -7.60 1.68
C ASP A 52 -7.26 -7.93 2.55
N GLU A 53 -6.72 -9.15 2.40
CA GLU A 53 -5.46 -9.54 3.03
C GLU A 53 -4.31 -8.60 2.63
N ALA A 54 -4.27 -8.19 1.36
CA ALA A 54 -3.25 -7.29 0.84
C ALA A 54 -3.32 -5.91 1.50
N LEU A 55 -4.52 -5.36 1.68
CA LEU A 55 -4.73 -4.09 2.37
C LEU A 55 -4.33 -4.18 3.85
N ALA A 56 -4.73 -5.24 4.54
CA ALA A 56 -4.34 -5.46 5.94
C ALA A 56 -2.81 -5.62 6.09
N ALA A 57 -2.19 -6.40 5.20
CA ALA A 57 -0.73 -6.58 5.19
C ALA A 57 0.00 -5.27 4.87
N ALA A 58 -0.50 -4.48 3.92
CA ALA A 58 0.05 -3.18 3.58
C ALA A 58 0.01 -2.21 4.77
N ASP A 59 -1.08 -2.20 5.55
CA ASP A 59 -1.19 -1.36 6.74
C ASP A 59 -0.15 -1.74 7.81
N VAL A 60 0.00 -3.05 8.08
CA VAL A 60 1.03 -3.58 8.99
C VAL A 60 2.44 -3.23 8.51
N MET A 61 2.71 -3.33 7.20
CA MET A 61 4.00 -2.93 6.63
C MET A 61 4.27 -1.44 6.85
N LEU A 62 3.28 -0.58 6.57
CA LEU A 62 3.41 0.87 6.77
C LEU A 62 3.60 1.23 8.25
N GLU A 63 2.95 0.55 9.18
CA GLU A 63 3.13 0.76 10.61
C GLU A 63 4.54 0.36 11.09
N ARG A 64 5.06 -0.77 10.60
CA ARG A 64 6.45 -1.20 10.87
C ARG A 64 7.45 -0.18 10.35
N LEU A 65 7.30 0.24 9.09
CA LEU A 65 8.16 1.25 8.45
C LEU A 65 8.12 2.59 9.20
N ARG A 66 6.94 3.00 9.67
CA ARG A 66 6.78 4.19 10.53
C ARG A 66 7.51 4.04 11.85
N THR A 67 7.41 2.87 12.50
CA THR A 67 8.09 2.58 13.77
C THR A 67 9.60 2.59 13.61
N GLU A 68 10.12 1.95 12.55
CA GLU A 68 11.54 1.93 12.22
C GLU A 68 12.09 3.33 11.94
N ARG A 69 11.34 4.16 11.20
CA ARG A 69 11.70 5.56 10.94
C ARG A 69 11.74 6.37 12.24
N GLN A 70 10.80 6.16 13.15
CA GLN A 70 10.79 6.84 14.46
C GLN A 70 11.94 6.38 15.35
N ALA A 71 12.26 5.09 15.35
CA ALA A 71 13.39 4.53 16.09
C ALA A 71 14.73 5.09 15.58
N GLY A 72 14.90 5.23 14.26
CA GLY A 72 16.08 5.84 13.66
C GLY A 72 16.19 7.36 13.84
N THR A 73 15.08 8.04 14.17
CA THR A 73 15.03 9.51 14.38
C THR A 73 15.15 9.90 15.86
N ARG A 74 15.05 8.96 16.81
CA ARG A 74 15.29 9.28 18.23
C ARG A 74 16.78 9.59 18.43
N PRO A 75 17.19 10.84 18.75
CA PRO A 75 18.52 11.05 19.27
C PRO A 75 18.59 10.26 20.58
N VAL A 76 19.65 9.45 20.72
CA VAL A 76 20.04 8.84 21.98
C VAL A 76 20.41 9.97 22.96
N LEU A 77 19.41 10.62 23.53
CA LEU A 77 19.59 11.51 24.67
C LEU A 77 19.22 10.74 25.93
N ALA A 78 20.10 9.80 26.26
CA ALA A 78 20.20 9.21 27.59
C ALA A 78 21.65 8.75 27.78
N ALA A 79 22.53 9.71 28.08
CA ALA A 79 23.80 9.51 28.78
C ALA A 79 24.14 10.80 29.52
#